data_AF-A0A7H4MBC0-F1
#
_entry.id   AF-A0A7H4MBC0-F1
#
_cell.length_a   1.000
_cell.length_b   1.000
_cell.length_c   1.000
_cell.angle_alpha   90.00
_cell.angle_beta   90.00
_cell.angle_gamma   90.00
#
_symmetry.space_group_name_H-M   'P 1'
#
loop_
_entity.id
_entity.type
_entity.pdbx_description
1 polymer ?
#
loop_
_entity_poly.entity_id
_entity_poly.type
_entity_poly.pdbx_seq_one_letter_code
_entity_poly.pdbx_strand_id
1 'polypeptide(L)'
;MPIYIGYEHVMEVGTYAKELRGATKEKESLPQMVRGLSKLRNLGQGYVNFGEPLPLMTYLNHHVPEWREAIDPIEAIRPSWLTPTVNNIAADLMVRINNAGAANAMNLCCTALLASRQRSLTREQLTQQLECYLALLRNVPYSPDATTPSASASELIDHALQMNKFEVEKDTIGDIIILPREQAVLMTYYRNNIAHMLVIPSLLAALVTQHRQLSRTEVLRHVETLYPFLKAELFLRWEKAELAGVVDALIAEMLRQELIVVDGEVMSLNPSHSPLPATAGRGRARDAAALCHHLLAAERQPVNQPQFRWKKRVVPWPSACRCCMALTRRSSSTKRCSAPWC
;
A
#
# COMPACT_ATOMS: atom_id res chain seq x y z
N MET A 1 -1.59 16.78 10.89
CA MET A 1 -1.41 15.38 11.34
C MET A 1 -1.51 14.49 10.11
N PRO A 2 -0.45 13.79 9.69
CA PRO A 2 -0.52 12.75 8.67
C PRO A 2 -1.28 11.54 9.23
N ILE A 3 -2.28 11.05 8.50
CA ILE A 3 -3.13 9.93 8.94
C ILE A 3 -3.23 8.94 7.78
N TYR A 4 -2.81 7.70 8.02
CA TYR A 4 -3.08 6.58 7.13
C TYR A 4 -4.44 5.97 7.48
N ILE A 5 -5.25 5.68 6.46
CA ILE A 5 -6.53 4.99 6.62
C ILE A 5 -6.60 3.85 5.61
N GLY A 6 -6.62 2.61 6.11
CA GLY A 6 -6.77 1.40 5.32
C GLY A 6 -8.13 0.75 5.59
N TYR A 7 -8.85 0.38 4.54
CA TYR A 7 -10.09 -0.38 4.64
C TYR A 7 -9.90 -1.74 3.99
N GLU A 8 -10.46 -2.79 4.58
CA GLU A 8 -10.57 -4.12 3.94
C GLU A 8 -11.84 -4.25 3.07
N HIS A 9 -12.84 -3.38 3.32
CA HIS A 9 -14.03 -3.27 2.48
C HIS A 9 -14.32 -1.81 2.14
N VAL A 10 -14.06 -1.41 0.90
CA VAL A 10 -14.62 -0.17 0.36
C VAL A 10 -16.04 -0.45 -0.11
N MET A 11 -17.05 0.21 0.45
CA MET A 11 -18.49 -0.04 0.18
C MET A 11 -18.96 0.43 -1.21
N GLU A 12 -18.21 1.30 -1.89
CA GLU A 12 -18.61 1.99 -3.15
C GLU A 12 -18.02 1.35 -4.43
N VAL A 13 -17.74 0.04 -4.42
CA VAL A 13 -17.00 -0.65 -5.49
C VAL A 13 -17.66 -0.57 -6.86
N GLY A 14 -18.97 -0.78 -6.93
CA GLY A 14 -19.69 -0.85 -8.20
C GLY A 14 -19.76 0.50 -8.91
N THR A 15 -19.85 1.58 -8.13
CA THR A 15 -19.92 2.96 -8.61
C THR A 15 -18.52 3.46 -8.98
N TYR A 16 -17.49 3.19 -8.17
CA TYR A 16 -16.10 3.58 -8.48
C TYR A 16 -15.55 2.91 -9.75
N ALA A 17 -15.82 1.61 -9.95
CA ALA A 17 -15.40 0.91 -11.16
C ALA A 17 -16.18 1.35 -12.42
N LYS A 18 -17.41 1.85 -12.26
CA LYS A 18 -18.22 2.45 -13.34
C LYS A 18 -17.79 3.88 -13.66
N GLU A 19 -17.44 4.67 -12.63
CA GLU A 19 -16.93 6.05 -12.76
C GLU A 19 -15.52 6.08 -13.38
N LEU A 20 -14.63 5.15 -13.00
CA LEU A 20 -13.32 4.96 -13.67
C LEU A 20 -13.45 4.53 -15.14
N ARG A 21 -14.60 3.97 -15.54
CA ARG A 21 -14.95 3.64 -16.94
C ARG A 21 -15.76 4.74 -17.62
N GLY A 22 -15.91 5.91 -17.00
CA GLY A 22 -16.54 7.10 -17.60
C GLY A 22 -18.06 7.15 -17.50
N ALA A 23 -18.71 6.32 -16.68
CA ALA A 23 -20.16 6.38 -16.52
C ALA A 23 -20.59 7.55 -15.61
N THR A 24 -21.65 8.26 -16.00
CA THR A 24 -22.27 9.34 -15.22
C THR A 24 -22.94 8.82 -13.95
N LYS A 25 -22.76 9.56 -12.85
CA LYS A 25 -23.36 9.30 -11.53
C LYS A 25 -24.90 9.30 -11.60
N GLU A 26 -25.53 8.16 -11.37
CA GLU A 26 -26.99 8.05 -11.23
C GLU A 26 -27.44 8.34 -9.79
N LYS A 27 -28.61 8.96 -9.63
CA LYS A 27 -29.22 9.23 -8.32
C LYS A 27 -29.75 7.93 -7.72
N GLU A 28 -29.23 7.50 -6.58
CA GLU A 28 -29.72 6.30 -5.90
C GLU A 28 -31.16 6.47 -5.38
N SER A 29 -31.98 5.45 -5.58
CA SER A 29 -33.37 5.38 -5.10
C SER A 29 -33.43 4.76 -3.69
N LEU A 30 -34.32 5.27 -2.83
CA LEU A 30 -34.53 4.78 -1.45
C LEU A 30 -34.68 3.24 -1.31
N PRO A 31 -35.28 2.48 -2.26
CA PRO A 31 -35.31 1.02 -2.21
C PRO A 31 -33.95 0.34 -2.41
N GLN A 32 -33.03 0.95 -3.18
CA GLN A 32 -31.65 0.48 -3.33
C GLN A 32 -30.85 0.68 -2.04
N MET A 33 -31.14 1.75 -1.30
CA MET A 33 -30.53 2.05 -0.01
C MET A 33 -30.85 0.98 1.05
N VAL A 34 -32.10 0.48 1.09
CA VAL A 34 -32.52 -0.59 2.03
C VAL A 34 -31.91 -1.96 1.67
N ARG A 35 -31.76 -2.28 0.37
CA ARG A 35 -30.99 -3.47 -0.07
C ARG A 35 -29.49 -3.34 0.19
N GLY A 36 -28.97 -2.10 0.30
CA GLY A 36 -27.59 -1.82 0.71
C GLY A 36 -27.30 -2.22 2.17
N LEU A 37 -28.32 -2.23 3.05
CA LEU A 37 -28.13 -2.62 4.45
C LEU A 37 -27.79 -4.11 4.65
N SER A 38 -28.26 -5.02 3.78
CA SER A 38 -27.85 -6.43 3.87
C SER A 38 -26.40 -6.67 3.44
N LYS A 39 -25.82 -5.74 2.67
CA LYS A 39 -24.39 -5.73 2.28
C LYS A 39 -23.47 -5.21 3.39
N LEU A 40 -24.01 -4.72 4.52
CA LEU A 40 -23.24 -4.26 5.68
C LEU A 40 -22.71 -5.42 6.56
N ARG A 41 -23.02 -6.68 6.24
CA ARG A 41 -22.68 -7.83 7.08
C ARG A 41 -21.20 -8.22 7.10
N ASN A 42 -20.34 -7.62 6.27
CA ASN A 42 -18.90 -7.88 6.34
C ASN A 42 -18.05 -6.67 5.88
N LEU A 43 -18.00 -5.65 6.74
CA LEU A 43 -17.23 -4.41 6.50
C LEU A 43 -15.71 -4.60 6.62
N GLY A 44 -15.26 -5.78 7.05
CA GLY A 44 -13.86 -6.06 7.33
C GLY A 44 -13.33 -5.18 8.47
N GLN A 45 -12.00 -5.06 8.54
CA GLN A 45 -11.31 -4.22 9.51
C GLN A 45 -10.90 -2.87 8.88
N GLY A 46 -10.98 -1.82 9.69
CA GLY A 46 -10.46 -0.49 9.38
C GLY A 46 -9.17 -0.25 10.16
N TYR A 47 -8.13 0.21 9.48
CA TYR A 47 -6.82 0.50 10.05
C TYR A 47 -6.60 2.00 10.03
N VAL A 48 -6.24 2.58 11.18
CA VAL A 48 -5.91 4.00 11.31
C VAL A 48 -4.59 4.12 12.04
N ASN A 49 -3.60 4.68 11.36
CA ASN A 49 -2.29 4.95 11.93
C ASN A 49 -1.97 6.44 11.82
N PHE A 50 -1.25 6.96 12.80
CA PHE A 50 -0.84 8.35 12.86
C PHE A 50 0.65 8.45 12.57
N GLY A 51 1.02 9.20 11.54
CA GLY A 51 2.42 9.49 11.24
C GLY A 51 2.94 10.67 12.05
N GLU A 52 4.25 10.88 11.98
CA GLU A 52 4.93 12.00 12.66
C GLU A 52 4.27 13.36 12.31
N PRO A 53 3.83 14.17 13.30
CA PRO A 53 3.19 15.46 13.03
C PRO A 53 4.14 16.44 12.35
N LEU A 54 3.65 17.20 11.37
CA LEU A 54 4.37 18.34 10.76
C LEU A 54 3.85 19.65 11.39
N PRO A 55 4.59 20.31 12.31
CA PRO A 55 4.16 21.57 12.90
C PRO A 55 4.32 22.69 11.87
N LEU A 56 3.18 23.16 11.33
CA LEU A 56 3.16 24.12 10.21
C LEU A 56 3.94 25.39 10.52
N MET A 57 3.80 25.94 11.73
CA MET A 57 4.51 27.17 12.12
C MET A 57 6.02 26.98 12.11
N THR A 58 6.52 25.86 12.65
CA THR A 58 7.94 25.53 12.66
C THR A 58 8.46 25.34 11.25
N TYR A 59 7.70 24.64 10.41
CA TYR A 59 8.06 24.43 9.01
C TYR A 59 8.19 25.74 8.23
N LEU A 60 7.18 26.62 8.34
CA LEU A 60 7.17 27.91 7.66
C LEU A 60 8.28 28.82 8.16
N ASN A 61 8.53 28.87 9.47
CA ASN A 61 9.63 29.66 10.03
C ASN A 61 10.99 29.24 9.47
N HIS A 62 11.19 27.96 9.13
CA HIS A 62 12.44 27.45 8.57
C HIS A 62 12.57 27.69 7.06
N HIS A 63 11.51 27.45 6.30
CA HIS A 63 11.55 27.48 4.83
C HIS A 63 11.16 28.82 4.21
N VAL A 64 10.35 29.62 4.93
CA VAL A 64 9.88 30.94 4.49
C VAL A 64 9.88 31.88 5.71
N PRO A 65 11.05 32.34 6.21
CA PRO A 65 11.13 33.07 7.48
C PRO A 65 10.20 34.29 7.60
N GLU A 66 10.03 35.01 6.48
CA GLU A 66 9.23 36.24 6.36
C GLU A 66 7.74 35.98 6.03
N TRP A 67 7.26 34.72 6.13
CA TRP A 67 5.89 34.36 5.72
C TRP A 67 4.77 35.15 6.42
N ARG A 68 5.03 35.67 7.63
CA ARG A 68 4.08 36.48 8.40
C ARG A 68 3.87 37.86 7.79
N GLU A 69 4.89 38.43 7.16
CA GLU A 69 4.84 39.76 6.53
C GLU A 69 3.99 39.74 5.25
N ALA A 70 3.85 38.56 4.64
CA ALA A 70 3.02 38.33 3.46
C ALA A 70 1.52 38.13 3.79
N ILE A 71 1.11 38.24 5.05
CA ILE A 71 -0.29 38.15 5.48
C ILE A 71 -0.89 39.56 5.51
N ASP A 72 -1.34 40.04 4.36
CA ASP A 72 -2.09 41.30 4.28
C ASP A 72 -3.60 41.05 4.55
N PRO A 73 -4.19 41.67 5.59
CA PRO A 73 -5.60 41.48 5.93
C PRO A 73 -6.59 42.18 4.99
N ILE A 74 -6.12 43.07 4.10
CA ILE A 74 -6.94 43.91 3.22
C ILE A 74 -6.88 43.38 1.78
N GLU A 75 -5.69 43.07 1.26
CA GLU A 75 -5.51 42.46 -0.07
C GLU A 75 -4.91 41.06 0.02
N ALA A 76 -5.70 40.04 -0.28
CA ALA A 76 -5.23 38.65 -0.34
C ALA A 76 -4.41 38.39 -1.63
N ILE A 77 -3.25 39.04 -1.76
CA ILE A 77 -2.30 38.75 -2.83
C ILE A 77 -1.67 37.39 -2.53
N ARG A 78 -1.77 36.46 -3.49
CA ARG A 78 -1.16 35.13 -3.35
C ARG A 78 0.36 35.26 -3.45
N PRO A 79 1.13 34.98 -2.38
CA PRO A 79 2.58 35.12 -2.43
C PRO A 79 3.20 34.08 -3.39
N SER A 80 4.30 34.45 -4.05
CA SER A 80 5.03 33.57 -4.97
C SER A 80 5.55 32.30 -4.28
N TRP A 81 5.93 32.41 -3.00
CA TRP A 81 6.41 31.28 -2.19
C TRP A 81 5.33 30.27 -1.82
N LEU A 82 4.04 30.64 -1.85
CA LEU A 82 2.97 29.78 -1.32
C LEU A 82 2.83 28.47 -2.09
N THR A 83 2.80 28.54 -3.42
CA THR A 83 2.64 27.34 -4.26
C THR A 83 3.78 26.32 -4.08
N PRO A 84 5.06 26.69 -4.22
CA PRO A 84 6.15 25.73 -4.01
C PRO A 84 6.18 25.20 -2.56
N THR A 85 5.91 26.04 -1.56
CA THR A 85 5.89 25.61 -0.15
C THR A 85 4.78 24.60 0.12
N VAL A 86 3.57 24.83 -0.40
CA VAL A 86 2.46 23.88 -0.27
C VAL A 86 2.77 22.55 -0.97
N ASN A 87 3.43 22.58 -2.13
CA ASN A 87 3.84 21.36 -2.82
C ASN A 87 4.88 20.57 -2.01
N ASN A 88 5.85 21.24 -1.39
CA ASN A 88 6.84 20.57 -0.54
C ASN A 88 6.18 19.96 0.70
N ILE A 89 5.30 20.72 1.38
CA ILE A 89 4.50 20.19 2.50
C ILE A 89 3.68 18.98 2.07
N ALA A 90 3.07 19.02 0.89
CA ALA A 90 2.29 17.90 0.38
C ALA A 90 3.18 16.65 0.18
N ALA A 91 4.37 16.81 -0.41
CA ALA A 91 5.33 15.71 -0.57
C ALA A 91 5.75 15.14 0.80
N ASP A 92 6.08 15.99 1.77
CA ASP A 92 6.46 15.57 3.13
C ASP A 92 5.32 14.82 3.83
N LEU A 93 4.08 15.31 3.68
CA LEU A 93 2.90 14.66 4.23
C LEU A 93 2.65 13.29 3.59
N MET A 94 2.83 13.15 2.28
CA MET A 94 2.67 11.87 1.60
C MET A 94 3.68 10.83 2.10
N VAL A 95 4.96 11.22 2.26
CA VAL A 95 5.98 10.34 2.87
C VAL A 95 5.58 9.94 4.30
N ARG A 96 5.13 10.89 5.13
CA ARG A 96 4.71 10.63 6.50
C ARG A 96 3.46 9.75 6.60
N ILE A 97 2.53 9.86 5.65
CA ILE A 97 1.37 8.95 5.54
C ILE A 97 1.85 7.54 5.19
N ASN A 98 2.77 7.41 4.22
CA ASN A 98 3.31 6.11 3.81
C ASN A 98 4.14 5.45 4.93
N ASN A 99 4.84 6.23 5.75
CA ASN A 99 5.53 5.76 6.95
C ASN A 99 4.58 5.15 7.98
N ALA A 100 3.33 5.61 8.01
CA ALA A 100 2.27 5.08 8.86
C ALA A 100 1.44 3.99 8.17
N GLY A 101 1.88 3.44 7.03
CA GLY A 101 1.14 2.44 6.28
C GLY A 101 0.86 1.17 7.10
N ALA A 102 -0.34 0.58 6.92
CA ALA A 102 -0.70 -0.69 7.54
C ALA A 102 -0.94 -1.76 6.48
N ALA A 103 -0.21 -2.88 6.58
CA ALA A 103 -0.51 -4.07 5.80
C ALA A 103 -1.65 -4.86 6.46
N ASN A 104 -2.52 -5.45 5.64
CA ASN A 104 -3.59 -6.33 6.09
C ASN A 104 -3.77 -7.54 5.16
N ALA A 105 -4.70 -8.43 5.54
CA ALA A 105 -4.99 -9.66 4.81
C ALA A 105 -5.32 -9.39 3.32
N MET A 106 -6.19 -8.41 3.05
CA MET A 106 -6.58 -8.04 1.69
C MET A 106 -5.39 -7.53 0.89
N ASN A 107 -4.59 -6.62 1.44
CA ASN A 107 -3.43 -6.08 0.74
C ASN A 107 -2.45 -7.19 0.33
N LEU A 108 -2.14 -8.10 1.25
CA LEU A 108 -1.18 -9.18 1.03
C LEU A 108 -1.70 -10.22 0.03
N CYS A 109 -2.94 -10.70 0.18
CA CYS A 109 -3.56 -11.64 -0.74
C CYS A 109 -3.69 -11.07 -2.16
N CYS A 110 -4.16 -9.82 -2.30
CA CYS A 110 -4.24 -9.14 -3.59
C CYS A 110 -2.86 -8.98 -4.23
N THR A 111 -1.84 -8.66 -3.43
CA THR A 111 -0.46 -8.52 -3.92
C THR A 111 0.07 -9.83 -4.49
N ALA A 112 -0.11 -10.95 -3.78
CA ALA A 112 0.32 -12.27 -4.25
C ALA A 112 -0.46 -12.71 -5.50
N LEU A 113 -1.80 -12.63 -5.47
CA LEU A 113 -2.64 -13.09 -6.57
C LEU A 113 -2.46 -12.24 -7.83
N LEU A 114 -2.35 -10.91 -7.73
CA LEU A 114 -2.10 -10.05 -8.89
C LEU A 114 -0.71 -10.25 -9.50
N ALA A 115 0.27 -10.72 -8.72
CA ALA A 115 1.59 -11.07 -9.24
C ALA A 115 1.58 -12.40 -10.00
N SER A 116 0.66 -13.33 -9.67
CA SER A 116 0.49 -14.60 -10.37
C SER A 116 -0.05 -14.41 -11.80
N ARG A 117 0.55 -15.11 -12.77
CA ARG A 117 0.19 -15.04 -14.20
C ARG A 117 -1.29 -15.33 -14.46
N GLN A 118 -1.86 -16.30 -13.73
CA GLN A 118 -3.26 -16.70 -13.89
C GLN A 118 -4.19 -16.00 -12.90
N ARG A 119 -3.64 -15.16 -12.00
CA ARG A 119 -4.35 -14.62 -10.83
C ARG A 119 -4.96 -15.68 -9.93
N SER A 120 -4.30 -16.83 -9.90
CA SER A 120 -4.65 -17.96 -9.07
C SER A 120 -3.40 -18.56 -8.47
N LEU A 121 -3.54 -19.09 -7.27
CA LEU A 121 -2.50 -19.81 -6.54
C LEU A 121 -3.18 -20.92 -5.72
N THR A 122 -2.49 -22.04 -5.51
CA THR A 122 -2.96 -23.01 -4.51
C THR A 122 -2.90 -22.38 -3.11
N ARG A 123 -3.71 -22.88 -2.18
CA ARG A 123 -3.65 -22.43 -0.77
C ARG A 123 -2.23 -22.54 -0.19
N GLU A 124 -1.53 -23.63 -0.51
CA GLU A 124 -0.13 -23.85 -0.11
C GLU A 124 0.79 -22.73 -0.63
N GLN A 125 0.71 -22.43 -1.93
CA GLN A 125 1.52 -21.39 -2.58
C GLN A 125 1.21 -20.00 -2.01
N LEU A 126 -0.08 -19.68 -1.83
CA LEU A 126 -0.48 -18.40 -1.26
C LEU A 126 0.02 -18.25 0.19
N THR A 127 -0.05 -19.32 0.98
CA THR A 127 0.44 -19.34 2.36
C THR A 127 1.93 -19.05 2.40
N GLN A 128 2.73 -19.79 1.62
CA GLN A 128 4.18 -19.58 1.54
C GLN A 128 4.56 -18.17 1.07
N GLN A 129 3.79 -17.60 0.12
CA GLN A 129 4.02 -16.23 -0.35
C GLN A 129 3.69 -15.18 0.73
N LEU A 130 2.61 -15.38 1.47
CA LEU A 130 2.24 -14.49 2.58
C LEU A 130 3.25 -14.58 3.73
N GLU A 131 3.74 -15.77 4.06
CA GLU A 131 4.81 -15.95 5.05
C GLU A 131 6.07 -15.19 4.67
N CYS A 132 6.46 -15.24 3.38
CA CYS A 132 7.57 -14.47 2.85
C CYS A 132 7.36 -12.95 3.04
N TYR A 133 6.19 -12.43 2.65
CA TYR A 133 5.87 -11.01 2.83
C TYR A 133 5.83 -10.59 4.30
N LEU A 134 5.20 -11.38 5.16
CA LEU A 134 5.13 -11.10 6.59
C LEU A 134 6.52 -11.11 7.22
N ALA A 135 7.39 -12.06 6.85
CA ALA A 135 8.75 -12.12 7.36
C ALA A 135 9.58 -10.90 6.92
N LEU A 136 9.48 -10.48 5.66
CA LEU A 136 10.10 -9.23 5.18
C LEU A 136 9.62 -8.01 5.97
N LEU A 137 8.29 -7.85 6.12
CA LEU A 137 7.70 -6.69 6.77
C LEU A 137 7.90 -6.67 8.31
N ARG A 138 8.05 -7.83 8.95
CA ARG A 138 8.29 -7.95 10.40
C ARG A 138 9.77 -7.78 10.75
N ASN A 139 10.67 -8.38 9.97
CA ASN A 139 12.11 -8.38 10.28
C ASN A 139 12.84 -7.17 9.70
N VAL A 140 12.33 -6.60 8.61
CA VAL A 140 12.85 -5.36 8.00
C VAL A 140 11.68 -4.39 7.82
N PRO A 141 11.14 -3.82 8.93
CA PRO A 141 9.98 -2.96 8.89
C PRO A 141 10.23 -1.71 8.05
N TYR A 142 9.26 -1.33 7.22
CA TYR A 142 9.34 -0.13 6.37
C TYR A 142 9.56 1.15 7.21
N SER A 143 8.85 1.26 8.32
CA SER A 143 8.92 2.38 9.25
C SER A 143 8.54 1.93 10.66
N PRO A 144 9.06 2.59 11.72
CA PRO A 144 8.61 2.35 13.09
C PRO A 144 7.10 2.54 13.27
N ASP A 145 6.50 3.44 12.49
CA ASP A 145 5.07 3.76 12.54
C ASP A 145 4.21 2.84 11.64
N ALA A 146 4.83 1.92 10.90
CA ALA A 146 4.12 1.02 10.00
C ALA A 146 3.56 -0.18 10.76
N THR A 147 2.34 -0.61 10.41
CA THR A 147 1.71 -1.77 11.02
C THR A 147 1.83 -2.98 10.11
N THR A 148 2.33 -4.09 10.67
CA THR A 148 2.30 -5.41 10.03
C THR A 148 1.46 -6.35 10.87
N PRO A 149 0.57 -7.18 10.27
CA PRO A 149 -0.26 -8.10 11.04
C PRO A 149 0.59 -9.06 11.88
N SER A 150 0.11 -9.41 13.07
CA SER A 150 0.70 -10.46 13.93
C SER A 150 0.16 -11.86 13.61
N ALA A 151 -1.02 -11.95 12.97
CA ALA A 151 -1.65 -13.20 12.57
C ALA A 151 -0.79 -14.01 11.59
N SER A 152 -0.98 -15.33 11.58
CA SER A 152 -0.33 -16.24 10.64
C SER A 152 -0.85 -16.05 9.21
N ALA A 153 -0.08 -16.51 8.22
CA ALA A 153 -0.50 -16.44 6.82
C ALA A 153 -1.82 -17.18 6.58
N SER A 154 -2.02 -18.35 7.18
CA SER A 154 -3.28 -19.10 7.05
C SER A 154 -4.48 -18.32 7.61
N GLU A 155 -4.34 -17.72 8.80
CA GLU A 155 -5.41 -16.90 9.40
C GLU A 155 -5.76 -15.69 8.53
N LEU A 156 -4.75 -15.03 7.94
CA LEU A 156 -4.98 -13.93 7.01
C LEU A 156 -5.68 -14.38 5.72
N ILE A 157 -5.33 -15.56 5.19
CA ILE A 157 -6.01 -16.14 4.03
C ILE A 157 -7.47 -16.44 4.36
N ASP A 158 -7.74 -17.08 5.50
CA ASP A 158 -9.10 -17.41 5.93
C ASP A 158 -9.94 -16.15 6.12
N HIS A 159 -9.37 -15.12 6.76
CA HIS A 159 -10.02 -13.82 6.89
C HIS A 159 -10.31 -13.17 5.53
N ALA A 160 -9.35 -13.20 4.60
CA ALA A 160 -9.52 -12.65 3.26
C ALA A 160 -10.61 -13.39 2.46
N LEU A 161 -10.73 -14.71 2.61
CA LEU A 161 -11.76 -15.52 1.94
C LEU A 161 -13.17 -15.19 2.46
N GLN A 162 -13.33 -14.87 3.74
CA GLN A 162 -14.62 -14.43 4.32
C GLN A 162 -15.14 -13.13 3.69
N MET A 163 -14.27 -12.32 3.08
CA MET A 163 -14.64 -11.07 2.43
C MET A 163 -15.36 -11.25 1.09
N ASN A 164 -15.50 -12.48 0.58
CA ASN A 164 -16.19 -12.83 -0.66
C ASN A 164 -15.67 -12.06 -1.89
N LYS A 165 -14.37 -11.78 -1.94
CA LYS A 165 -13.67 -11.12 -3.06
C LYS A 165 -12.83 -12.09 -3.91
N PHE A 166 -12.72 -13.34 -3.47
CA PHE A 166 -11.97 -14.41 -4.11
C PHE A 166 -12.89 -15.61 -4.35
N GLU A 167 -12.57 -16.39 -5.37
CA GLU A 167 -13.21 -17.67 -5.66
C GLU A 167 -12.31 -18.81 -5.16
N VAL A 168 -12.91 -19.89 -4.68
CA VAL A 168 -12.19 -21.09 -4.26
C VAL A 168 -12.69 -22.25 -5.10
N GLU A 169 -11.78 -22.81 -5.90
CA GLU A 169 -12.01 -24.02 -6.68
C GLU A 169 -11.36 -25.20 -5.96
N LYS A 170 -12.11 -26.29 -5.77
CA LYS A 170 -11.59 -27.51 -5.14
C LYS A 170 -10.99 -28.41 -6.22
N ASP A 171 -9.67 -28.53 -6.25
CA ASP A 171 -8.98 -29.49 -7.09
C ASP A 171 -8.59 -30.74 -6.27
N THR A 172 -8.36 -31.84 -6.96
CA THR A 172 -7.86 -33.12 -6.41
C THR A 172 -6.55 -32.99 -5.62
N ILE A 173 -5.77 -31.94 -5.88
CA ILE A 173 -4.44 -31.67 -5.27
C ILE A 173 -4.55 -30.62 -4.15
N GLY A 174 -5.66 -29.90 -4.04
CA GLY A 174 -5.89 -28.88 -3.00
C GLY A 174 -6.77 -27.72 -3.49
N ASP A 175 -7.10 -26.82 -2.57
CA ASP A 175 -7.90 -25.63 -2.88
C ASP A 175 -7.07 -24.63 -3.71
N ILE A 176 -7.64 -24.18 -4.83
CA ILE A 176 -7.10 -23.13 -5.69
C ILE A 176 -7.88 -21.84 -5.41
N ILE A 177 -7.16 -20.80 -5.02
CA ILE A 177 -7.70 -19.49 -4.72
C ILE A 177 -7.53 -18.61 -5.95
N ILE A 178 -8.63 -18.07 -6.46
CA ILE A 178 -8.69 -17.34 -7.72
C ILE A 178 -9.16 -15.92 -7.46
N LEU A 179 -8.48 -14.95 -8.06
CA LEU A 179 -8.94 -13.56 -8.13
C LEU A 179 -9.68 -13.34 -9.46
N PRO A 180 -11.01 -13.12 -9.43
CA PRO A 180 -11.81 -12.96 -10.64
C PRO A 180 -11.38 -11.76 -11.48
N ARG A 181 -11.53 -11.88 -12.80
CA ARG A 181 -10.96 -10.90 -13.74
C ARG A 181 -11.57 -9.52 -13.57
N GLU A 182 -12.87 -9.47 -13.34
CA GLU A 182 -13.68 -8.28 -13.15
C GLU A 182 -13.32 -7.53 -11.87
N GLN A 183 -12.76 -8.22 -10.87
CA GLN A 183 -12.34 -7.62 -9.59
C GLN A 183 -10.86 -7.17 -9.60
N ALA A 184 -10.05 -7.62 -10.56
CA ALA A 184 -8.60 -7.38 -10.57
C ALA A 184 -8.21 -5.88 -10.56
N VAL A 185 -8.95 -5.04 -11.27
CA VAL A 185 -8.72 -3.58 -11.28
C VAL A 185 -8.96 -3.00 -9.89
N LEU A 186 -10.04 -3.40 -9.22
CA LEU A 186 -10.30 -2.97 -7.86
C LEU A 186 -9.26 -3.51 -6.88
N MET A 187 -8.84 -4.76 -7.02
CA MET A 187 -7.82 -5.35 -6.15
C MET A 187 -6.46 -4.64 -6.27
N THR A 188 -6.22 -3.93 -7.37
CA THR A 188 -5.04 -3.08 -7.52
C THR A 188 -5.02 -1.95 -6.50
N TYR A 189 -6.18 -1.41 -6.09
CA TYR A 189 -6.26 -0.43 -4.99
C TYR A 189 -5.69 -1.02 -3.69
N TYR A 190 -6.12 -2.23 -3.32
CA TYR A 190 -5.64 -2.88 -2.10
C TYR A 190 -4.15 -3.23 -2.19
N ARG A 191 -3.65 -3.69 -3.34
CA ARG A 191 -2.20 -3.89 -3.54
C ARG A 191 -1.41 -2.60 -3.40
N ASN A 192 -1.91 -1.50 -3.98
CA ASN A 192 -1.19 -0.23 -4.01
C ASN A 192 -1.02 0.39 -2.60
N ASN A 193 -1.92 0.09 -1.67
CA ASN A 193 -1.82 0.56 -0.27
C ASN A 193 -0.57 0.06 0.48
N ILE A 194 0.12 -0.97 -0.03
CA ILE A 194 1.37 -1.49 0.55
C ILE A 194 2.51 -1.58 -0.46
N ALA A 195 2.32 -1.06 -1.68
CA ALA A 195 3.30 -1.17 -2.75
C ALA A 195 4.64 -0.52 -2.37
N HIS A 196 4.60 0.65 -1.73
CA HIS A 196 5.77 1.35 -1.23
C HIS A 196 6.56 0.55 -0.19
N MET A 197 5.88 -0.30 0.60
CA MET A 197 6.51 -1.14 1.62
C MET A 197 7.28 -2.32 1.00
N LEU A 198 6.84 -2.80 -0.17
CA LEU A 198 7.40 -3.99 -0.83
C LEU A 198 8.26 -3.67 -2.06
N VAL A 199 8.35 -2.42 -2.51
CA VAL A 199 9.02 -2.08 -3.78
C VAL A 199 10.51 -2.38 -3.78
N ILE A 200 11.23 -2.06 -2.69
CA ILE A 200 12.67 -2.32 -2.59
C ILE A 200 12.97 -3.83 -2.52
N PRO A 201 12.35 -4.64 -1.63
CA PRO A 201 12.58 -6.08 -1.66
C PRO A 201 12.19 -6.74 -3.00
N SER A 202 11.15 -6.23 -3.66
CA SER A 202 10.77 -6.69 -5.01
C SER A 202 11.85 -6.37 -6.04
N LEU A 203 12.45 -5.17 -5.98
CA LEU A 203 13.54 -4.79 -6.86
C LEU A 203 14.77 -5.68 -6.66
N LEU A 204 15.14 -5.98 -5.41
CA LEU A 204 16.22 -6.91 -5.10
C LEU A 204 15.92 -8.31 -5.68
N ALA A 205 14.72 -8.83 -5.46
CA ALA A 205 14.30 -10.12 -6.02
C ALA A 205 14.36 -10.14 -7.56
N ALA A 206 13.96 -9.04 -8.21
CA ALA A 206 14.04 -8.89 -9.66
C ALA A 206 15.49 -8.89 -10.18
N LEU A 207 16.38 -8.14 -9.53
CA LEU A 207 17.79 -8.06 -9.89
C LEU A 207 18.47 -9.44 -9.80
N VAL A 208 18.29 -10.15 -8.69
CA VAL A 208 18.89 -11.49 -8.50
C VAL A 208 18.30 -12.50 -9.49
N THR A 209 17.00 -12.40 -9.80
CA THR A 209 16.34 -13.27 -10.79
C THR A 209 16.85 -13.03 -12.21
N GLN A 210 17.13 -11.78 -12.58
CA GLN A 210 17.56 -11.41 -13.93
C GLN A 210 19.04 -11.69 -14.18
N HIS A 211 19.92 -11.31 -13.24
CA HIS A 211 21.37 -11.37 -13.44
C HIS A 211 21.98 -12.75 -13.12
N ARG A 212 21.23 -13.67 -12.49
CA ARG A 212 21.63 -15.01 -12.01
C ARG A 212 22.74 -15.03 -10.95
N GLN A 213 23.76 -14.18 -11.10
CA GLN A 213 24.85 -13.94 -10.17
C GLN A 213 25.07 -12.43 -10.09
N LEU A 214 25.06 -11.89 -8.87
CA LEU A 214 25.13 -10.45 -8.66
C LEU A 214 25.83 -10.14 -7.35
N SER A 215 26.81 -9.24 -7.36
CA SER A 215 27.48 -8.81 -6.12
C SER A 215 26.64 -7.81 -5.34
N ARG A 216 26.92 -7.67 -4.04
CA ARG A 216 26.29 -6.65 -3.18
C ARG A 216 26.47 -5.24 -3.74
N THR A 217 27.68 -4.94 -4.21
CA THR A 217 28.04 -3.64 -4.79
C THR A 217 27.22 -3.35 -6.05
N GLU A 218 26.99 -4.35 -6.90
CA GLU A 218 26.15 -4.18 -8.09
C GLU A 218 24.68 -4.00 -7.73
N VAL A 219 24.14 -4.75 -6.76
CA VAL A 219 22.77 -4.55 -6.26
C VAL A 219 22.60 -3.11 -5.80
N LEU A 220 23.50 -2.60 -4.94
CA LEU A 220 23.43 -1.24 -4.44
C LEU A 220 23.48 -0.22 -5.58
N ARG A 221 24.39 -0.38 -6.55
CA ARG A 221 24.47 0.50 -7.72
C ARG A 221 23.16 0.54 -8.52
N HIS A 222 22.53 -0.61 -8.74
CA HIS A 222 21.24 -0.68 -9.42
C HIS A 222 20.11 -0.02 -8.61
N VAL A 223 20.06 -0.26 -7.30
CA VAL A 223 19.10 0.37 -6.40
C VAL A 223 19.28 1.89 -6.40
N GLU A 224 20.49 2.41 -6.21
CA GLU A 224 20.77 3.85 -6.21
C GLU A 224 20.40 4.53 -7.53
N THR A 225 20.53 3.81 -8.66
CA THR A 225 20.17 4.33 -9.99
C THR A 225 18.66 4.47 -10.15
N LEU A 226 17.90 3.48 -9.68
CA LEU A 226 16.44 3.43 -9.85
C LEU A 226 15.68 4.16 -8.74
N TYR A 227 16.29 4.29 -7.56
CA TYR A 227 15.66 4.81 -6.36
C TYR A 227 15.06 6.22 -6.51
N PRO A 228 15.69 7.21 -7.18
CA PRO A 228 15.11 8.54 -7.33
C PRO A 228 13.74 8.54 -8.01
N PHE A 229 13.54 7.66 -9.01
CA PHE A 229 12.27 7.52 -9.72
C PHE A 229 11.21 6.89 -8.81
N LEU A 230 11.57 5.80 -8.12
CA LEU A 230 10.69 5.11 -7.18
C LEU A 230 10.30 6.01 -6.00
N LYS A 231 11.25 6.80 -5.49
CA LYS A 231 11.03 7.75 -4.40
C LYS A 231 10.03 8.84 -4.79
N ALA A 232 10.18 9.40 -5.99
CA ALA A 232 9.27 10.43 -6.49
C ALA A 232 7.85 9.91 -6.71
N GLU A 233 7.71 8.70 -7.28
CA GLU A 233 6.40 8.13 -7.61
C GLU A 233 5.67 7.55 -6.39
N LEU A 234 6.39 6.86 -5.51
CA LEU A 234 5.81 6.14 -4.37
C LEU A 234 6.01 6.85 -3.02
N PHE A 235 6.55 8.07 -3.02
CA PHE A 235 6.83 8.85 -1.80
C PHE A 235 7.62 8.04 -0.77
N LEU A 236 8.76 7.47 -1.21
CA LEU A 236 9.62 6.65 -0.34
C LEU A 236 10.41 7.51 0.64
N ARG A 237 10.68 6.94 1.82
CA ARG A 237 11.21 7.68 2.97
C ARG A 237 12.73 7.84 3.05
N TRP A 238 13.48 6.92 2.47
CA TRP A 238 14.93 6.85 2.70
C TRP A 238 15.67 7.92 1.91
N GLU A 239 16.70 8.49 2.52
CA GLU A 239 17.70 9.25 1.80
C GLU A 239 18.74 8.33 1.18
N LYS A 240 19.46 8.84 0.17
CA LYS A 240 20.46 8.05 -0.56
C LYS A 240 21.48 7.38 0.37
N ALA A 241 21.92 8.09 1.40
CA ALA A 241 22.88 7.58 2.38
C ALA A 241 22.37 6.38 3.20
N GLU A 242 21.05 6.24 3.35
CA GLU A 242 20.42 5.14 4.10
C GLU A 242 20.27 3.86 3.24
N LEU A 243 20.31 3.98 1.92
CA LEU A 243 20.02 2.87 1.00
C LEU A 243 20.94 1.66 1.20
N ALA A 244 22.23 1.89 1.47
CA ALA A 244 23.17 0.80 1.71
C ALA A 244 22.73 -0.07 2.90
N GLY A 245 22.30 0.55 4.01
CA GLY A 245 21.82 -0.18 5.18
C GLY A 245 20.49 -0.90 4.94
N VAL A 246 19.58 -0.29 4.18
CA VAL A 246 18.31 -0.93 3.80
C VAL A 246 18.55 -2.16 2.92
N VAL A 247 19.43 -2.03 1.92
CA VAL A 247 19.80 -3.14 1.03
C VAL A 247 20.43 -4.28 1.82
N ASP A 248 21.31 -3.98 2.78
CA ASP A 248 21.97 -5.00 3.62
C ASP A 248 20.97 -5.75 4.49
N ALA A 249 20.07 -5.03 5.16
CA ALA A 249 19.04 -5.64 5.98
C ALA A 249 18.13 -6.56 5.15
N LEU A 250 17.75 -6.13 3.95
CA LEU A 250 16.92 -6.93 3.05
C LEU A 250 17.66 -8.15 2.50
N ILE A 251 18.93 -8.02 2.11
CA ILE A 251 19.76 -9.15 1.69
C ILE A 251 19.87 -10.18 2.82
N ALA A 252 20.14 -9.72 4.05
CA ALA A 252 20.22 -10.59 5.22
C ALA A 252 18.91 -11.34 5.47
N GLU A 253 17.76 -10.67 5.34
CA GLU A 253 16.45 -11.30 5.49
C GLU A 253 16.15 -12.29 4.35
N MET A 254 16.51 -11.96 3.11
CA MET A 254 16.36 -12.88 1.97
C MET A 254 17.26 -14.11 2.09
N LEU A 255 18.45 -13.98 2.69
CA LEU A 255 19.32 -15.11 3.04
C LEU A 255 18.72 -15.97 4.15
N ARG A 256 18.19 -15.34 5.21
CA ARG A 256 17.54 -16.03 6.34
C ARG A 256 16.31 -16.83 5.89
N GLN A 257 15.57 -16.31 4.91
CA GLN A 257 14.45 -17.01 4.26
C GLN A 257 14.90 -18.01 3.19
N GLU A 258 16.21 -18.16 2.99
CA GLU A 258 16.82 -19.03 1.99
C GLU A 258 16.37 -18.71 0.55
N LEU A 259 15.90 -17.49 0.26
CA LEU A 259 15.47 -17.06 -1.08
C LEU A 259 16.68 -16.87 -2.01
N ILE A 260 17.79 -16.45 -1.44
CA ILE A 260 19.07 -16.26 -2.11
C ILE A 260 20.16 -17.03 -1.35
N VAL A 261 21.25 -17.32 -2.03
CA VAL A 261 22.48 -17.87 -1.47
C VAL A 261 23.64 -16.94 -1.82
N VAL A 262 24.65 -16.87 -0.95
CA VAL A 262 25.87 -16.11 -1.16
C VAL A 262 27.05 -17.08 -1.21
N ASP A 263 27.85 -16.97 -2.27
CA ASP A 263 29.16 -17.62 -2.39
C ASP A 263 30.23 -16.53 -2.57
N GLY A 264 31.06 -16.34 -1.54
CA GLY A 264 31.95 -15.18 -1.44
C GLY A 264 31.18 -13.86 -1.49
N GLU A 265 31.42 -13.06 -2.54
CA GLU A 265 30.75 -11.77 -2.76
C GLU A 265 29.53 -11.87 -3.71
N VAL A 266 29.25 -13.06 -4.25
CA VAL A 266 28.25 -13.26 -5.31
C VAL A 266 26.98 -13.83 -4.72
N MET A 267 25.87 -13.13 -4.97
CA MET A 267 24.51 -13.60 -4.65
C MET A 267 23.86 -14.27 -5.85
N SER A 268 23.14 -15.36 -5.61
CA SER A 268 22.28 -16.01 -6.60
C SER A 268 21.00 -16.52 -5.96
N LEU A 269 19.99 -16.87 -6.77
CA LEU A 269 18.78 -17.51 -6.27
C LEU A 269 19.09 -18.88 -5.65
N ASN A 270 18.44 -19.21 -4.55
CA ASN A 270 18.53 -20.56 -4.01
C ASN A 270 17.76 -21.54 -4.92
N PRO A 271 18.43 -22.57 -5.50
CA PRO A 271 17.77 -23.54 -6.36
C PRO A 271 16.69 -24.36 -5.64
N SER A 272 16.84 -24.61 -4.33
CA SER A 272 15.89 -25.38 -3.51
C SER A 272 14.57 -24.65 -3.27
N HIS A 273 14.57 -23.32 -3.35
CA HIS A 273 13.38 -22.47 -3.25
C HIS A 273 12.95 -21.85 -4.58
N SER A 274 13.56 -22.33 -5.65
CA SER A 274 13.12 -22.14 -7.02
C SER A 274 12.68 -23.48 -7.63
N PRO A 275 11.57 -24.11 -7.19
CA PRO A 275 11.10 -25.29 -7.90
C PRO A 275 10.59 -24.85 -9.29
N LEU A 276 11.32 -25.30 -10.30
CA LEU A 276 10.87 -25.75 -11.63
C LEU A 276 10.77 -24.74 -12.83
N PRO A 277 10.88 -25.29 -14.07
CA PRO A 277 11.09 -24.54 -15.31
C PRO A 277 9.77 -24.14 -15.99
N ALA A 278 9.77 -22.96 -16.61
CA ALA A 278 8.93 -22.41 -17.70
C ALA A 278 7.40 -22.68 -17.82
N THR A 279 6.79 -23.68 -17.21
CA THR A 279 5.38 -24.03 -17.36
C THR A 279 4.81 -24.50 -16.03
N ALA A 280 3.86 -23.73 -15.49
CA ALA A 280 3.15 -23.91 -14.22
C ALA A 280 3.95 -23.59 -12.93
N GLY A 281 3.57 -22.48 -12.27
CA GLY A 281 4.07 -22.05 -10.96
C GLY A 281 5.48 -21.47 -10.99
N ARG A 282 5.65 -20.17 -10.75
CA ARG A 282 6.97 -19.58 -10.54
C ARG A 282 7.23 -19.58 -9.03
N GLY A 283 8.43 -19.98 -8.59
CA GLY A 283 8.80 -19.98 -7.17
C GLY A 283 8.85 -18.58 -6.55
N ARG A 284 8.88 -18.51 -5.22
CA ARG A 284 8.76 -17.30 -4.38
C ARG A 284 9.59 -16.09 -4.84
N ALA A 285 10.84 -16.31 -5.24
CA ALA A 285 11.72 -15.23 -5.72
C ALA A 285 11.29 -14.65 -7.07
N ARG A 286 10.71 -15.47 -7.96
CA ARG A 286 10.18 -15.02 -9.24
C ARG A 286 8.84 -14.31 -9.10
N ASP A 287 8.05 -14.62 -8.07
CA ASP A 287 6.81 -13.91 -7.76
C ASP A 287 7.08 -12.55 -7.11
N ALA A 288 8.13 -12.44 -6.27
CA ALA A 288 8.65 -11.14 -5.81
C ALA A 288 9.27 -10.31 -6.96
N ALA A 289 9.95 -10.96 -7.91
CA ALA A 289 10.39 -10.31 -9.15
C ALA A 289 9.20 -9.90 -10.03
N ALA A 290 8.12 -10.69 -10.05
CA ALA A 290 6.87 -10.35 -10.73
C ALA A 290 6.13 -9.20 -10.04
N LEU A 291 6.29 -9.01 -8.72
CA LEU A 291 5.81 -7.82 -8.02
C LEU A 291 6.57 -6.57 -8.51
N CYS A 292 7.90 -6.62 -8.65
CA CYS A 292 8.66 -5.52 -9.26
C CYS A 292 8.24 -5.27 -10.71
N HIS A 293 8.12 -6.34 -11.52
CA HIS A 293 7.69 -6.21 -12.90
C HIS A 293 6.25 -5.70 -13.02
N HIS A 294 5.33 -6.06 -12.13
CA HIS A 294 3.94 -5.55 -12.16
C HIS A 294 3.81 -4.14 -11.57
N LEU A 295 4.61 -3.78 -10.57
CA LEU A 295 4.68 -2.40 -10.07
C LEU A 295 5.24 -1.48 -11.15
N LEU A 296 6.27 -1.91 -11.89
CA LEU A 296 6.87 -1.15 -12.99
C LEU A 296 6.07 -1.23 -14.31
N ALA A 297 5.34 -2.32 -14.59
CA ALA A 297 4.57 -2.50 -15.82
C ALA A 297 3.10 -2.03 -15.74
N ALA A 298 2.53 -1.89 -14.53
CA ALA A 298 1.18 -1.34 -14.35
C ALA A 298 1.05 0.11 -14.86
N GLU A 299 2.16 0.80 -15.12
CA GLU A 299 2.20 2.16 -15.68
C GLU A 299 2.25 2.20 -17.21
N ARG A 300 2.30 1.06 -17.92
CA ARG A 300 2.17 1.03 -19.40
C ARG A 300 0.73 1.14 -19.90
N GLN A 301 -0.26 1.25 -19.02
CA GLN A 301 -1.60 1.69 -19.46
C GLN A 301 -1.66 3.22 -19.40
N PRO A 302 -1.84 3.92 -20.54
CA PRO A 302 -2.05 5.36 -20.51
C PRO A 302 -3.39 5.62 -19.82
N VAL A 303 -3.37 5.82 -18.51
CA VAL A 303 -4.42 6.56 -17.84
C VAL A 303 -4.23 7.99 -18.34
N ASN A 304 -5.10 8.42 -19.26
CA ASN A 304 -5.23 9.82 -19.66
C ASN A 304 -5.15 10.67 -18.38
N GLN A 305 -4.02 11.34 -18.15
CA GLN A 305 -3.86 12.27 -17.05
C GLN A 305 -4.90 13.37 -17.24
N PRO A 306 -5.93 13.49 -16.38
CA PRO A 306 -6.63 14.75 -16.30
C PRO A 306 -5.66 15.70 -15.61
N GLN A 307 -5.20 16.73 -16.32
CA GLN A 307 -4.56 17.89 -15.72
C GLN A 307 -5.37 18.29 -14.47
N PHE A 308 -4.76 18.17 -13.29
CA PHE A 308 -5.35 18.59 -12.03
C PHE A 308 -5.47 20.12 -12.02
N ARG A 309 -6.48 20.65 -12.72
CA ARG A 309 -6.98 22.00 -12.53
C ARG A 309 -7.88 21.97 -11.31
N TRP A 310 -7.40 22.54 -10.21
CA TRP A 310 -8.22 22.90 -9.05
C TRP A 310 -9.35 23.86 -9.47
N LYS A 311 -10.45 23.33 -10.00
CA LYS A 311 -11.69 24.09 -10.11
C LYS A 311 -12.34 24.07 -8.74
N LYS A 312 -12.34 25.26 -8.09
CA LYS A 312 -13.13 25.59 -6.90
C LYS A 312 -14.53 24.98 -7.02
N ARG A 313 -14.77 23.88 -6.34
CA ARG A 313 -16.11 23.36 -6.06
C ARG A 313 -16.05 22.64 -4.72
N VAL A 314 -16.62 23.30 -3.72
CA VAL A 314 -16.84 22.74 -2.39
C VAL A 314 -17.79 21.55 -2.57
N VAL A 315 -17.27 20.33 -2.45
CA VAL A 315 -18.09 19.11 -2.39
C VAL A 315 -18.23 18.75 -0.91
N PRO A 316 -19.45 18.49 -0.39
CA PRO A 316 -19.63 18.19 1.03
C PRO A 316 -19.04 16.81 1.35
N TRP A 317 -18.32 16.73 2.47
CA TRP A 317 -17.78 15.49 3.02
C TRP A 317 -18.89 14.44 3.28
N PRO A 318 -18.62 13.14 3.06
CA PRO A 318 -19.56 12.05 3.36
C PRO A 318 -19.97 12.05 4.84
N SER A 319 -21.24 11.72 5.09
CA SER A 319 -21.89 11.67 6.40
C SER A 319 -21.19 10.78 7.44
N ALA A 320 -20.39 9.79 7.01
CA ALA A 320 -19.62 8.91 7.90
C ALA A 320 -18.54 9.65 8.72
N CYS A 321 -17.95 10.73 8.19
CA CYS A 321 -16.96 11.54 8.93
C CYS A 321 -17.59 12.41 10.03
N ARG A 322 -18.91 12.68 10.00
CA ARG A 322 -19.57 13.50 11.04
C ARG A 322 -19.67 12.78 12.38
N CYS A 323 -19.70 11.44 12.38
CA CYS A 323 -19.75 10.67 13.62
C CYS A 323 -18.41 10.73 14.38
N CYS A 324 -17.28 10.71 13.68
CA CYS A 324 -15.95 10.82 14.30
C CYS A 324 -15.64 12.24 14.81
N MET A 325 -16.10 13.29 14.11
CA MET A 325 -15.98 14.67 14.59
C MET A 325 -16.86 15.01 15.81
N ALA A 326 -17.92 14.24 16.06
CA ALA A 326 -18.78 14.45 17.23
C ALA A 326 -18.13 13.95 18.54
N LEU A 327 -17.20 13.00 18.47
CA LEU A 327 -16.49 12.43 19.62
C LEU A 327 -15.32 13.30 20.11
N THR A 328 -14.82 14.22 19.30
CA THR A 328 -13.73 15.16 19.66
C THR A 328 -14.22 16.53 20.16
N ARG A 329 -15.54 16.76 20.24
CA ARG A 329 -16.13 18.07 20.64
C ARG A 329 -16.93 18.07 21.95
N ARG A 330 -16.81 17.05 22.80
CA ARG A 330 -17.43 17.08 24.14
C ARG A 330 -16.44 16.71 25.25
N SER A 331 -15.70 17.72 25.74
CA SER A 331 -15.13 17.69 27.08
C SER A 331 -15.26 19.07 27.75
N SER A 332 -16.49 19.48 28.03
CA SER A 332 -16.77 20.53 29.03
C SER A 332 -18.23 20.41 29.49
N SER A 333 -18.53 19.37 30.29
CA SER A 333 -19.54 19.39 31.36
C SER A 333 -19.84 17.97 31.81
N THR A 334 -19.61 17.72 33.10
CA THR A 334 -20.18 16.67 33.94
C THR A 334 -21.55 16.16 33.49
N LYS A 335 -21.67 14.85 33.27
CA LYS A 335 -22.80 14.02 33.69
C LYS A 335 -22.43 12.54 33.60
N ARG A 336 -22.51 11.86 34.74
CA ARG A 336 -22.42 10.40 34.88
C ARG A 336 -23.46 9.74 33.98
N CYS A 337 -23.04 8.74 33.21
CA CYS A 337 -23.94 7.68 32.76
C CYS A 337 -23.29 6.34 33.09
N SER A 338 -24.04 5.56 33.84
CA SER A 338 -23.70 4.29 34.46
C SER A 338 -24.02 3.12 33.52
N ALA A 339 -22.99 2.30 33.27
CA ALA A 339 -23.03 0.84 33.09
C ALA A 339 -23.63 0.27 31.78
N PRO A 340 -23.46 -1.04 31.50
CA PRO A 340 -22.18 -1.77 31.33
C PRO A 340 -22.17 -2.60 30.02
N TRP A 341 -21.08 -3.33 29.79
CA TRP A 341 -20.87 -4.51 28.92
C TRP A 341 -19.84 -4.36 27.78
N CYS A 342 -19.03 -5.43 27.74
CA CYS A 342 -17.77 -5.70 27.07
C CYS A 342 -17.75 -5.55 25.55
#